data_AF-A0A6I4SRJ6-F1
#
_entry.id   AF-A0A6I4SRJ6-F1
#
_cell.length_a   1.000
_cell.length_b   1.000
_cell.length_c   1.000
_cell.angle_alpha   90.00
_cell.angle_beta   90.00
_cell.angle_gamma   90.00
#
_symmetry.space_group_name_H-M   'P 1'
#
loop_
_entity.id
_entity.type
_entity.pdbx_description
1 polymer ?
#
loop_
_entity_poly.entity_id
_entity_poly.type
_entity_poly.pdbx_seq_one_letter_code
_entity_poly.pdbx_strand_id
1 'polypeptide(L)'
;MIGIEHYPQLPPLKAAVRDASRFAKWLVDPDQGSLNPDHVRLITSSPHPTGTDVTEAVPAHRTVTRALNAMKIRERTETGERLGRRLYFYFAGHAFGPTFDEIGMWLMDAARDRANVALSFRGYREFFRTFGVFDEVVYVMDCCRDLIRGPTANGPQLSPPNPASVPKVTDFALLGASWGDKSFELLQQNYEPRGILTEAIIEGLEGKAQLALDVQNNVTSRTLWDHVRVRVGELAEAAPVKIDPSPEPMFPNYEMILSSPATAFTTIVNIINQSGLTGTVTFSLQTELYKADLATLDGATPWPGPIRSGFVYFLEVSAEGAPADPRALDTRNKDGKTIEIRL
;
A
#
# COMPACT_ATOMS: atom_id res chain seq x y z
N MET A 1 3.49 10.94 -8.46
CA MET A 1 2.68 9.86 -9.08
C MET A 1 3.01 9.83 -10.56
N ILE A 2 3.47 8.70 -11.08
CA ILE A 2 3.89 8.54 -12.47
C ILE A 2 3.08 7.39 -13.09
N GLY A 3 2.39 7.64 -14.20
CA GLY A 3 1.59 6.63 -14.90
C GLY A 3 1.80 6.73 -16.40
N ILE A 4 2.36 5.67 -17.01
CA ILE A 4 2.77 5.70 -18.42
C ILE A 4 2.08 4.57 -19.18
N GLU A 5 1.24 4.94 -20.15
CA GLU A 5 0.49 4.04 -21.03
C GLU A 5 0.93 4.13 -22.48
N HIS A 6 1.24 5.33 -22.96
CA HIS A 6 1.40 5.63 -24.39
C HIS A 6 2.86 5.57 -24.83
N TYR A 7 3.45 4.38 -24.86
CA TYR A 7 4.84 4.22 -25.32
C TYR A 7 4.93 4.23 -26.86
N PRO A 8 5.77 5.08 -27.46
CA PRO A 8 5.97 5.07 -28.92
C PRO A 8 6.67 3.80 -29.42
N GLN A 9 7.49 3.16 -28.59
CA GLN A 9 8.35 2.03 -28.98
C GLN A 9 8.21 0.78 -28.09
N LEU A 10 7.25 0.77 -27.17
CA LEU A 10 6.89 -0.40 -26.37
C LEU A 10 5.38 -0.66 -26.54
N PRO A 11 4.89 -1.88 -26.26
CA PRO A 11 3.46 -2.14 -26.26
C PRO A 11 2.73 -1.16 -25.33
N PRO A 12 1.59 -0.58 -25.74
CA PRO A 12 0.84 0.31 -24.88
C PRO A 12 0.23 -0.45 -23.70
N LEU A 13 0.03 0.27 -22.61
CA LEU A 13 -0.72 -0.18 -21.43
C LEU A 13 -2.10 0.51 -21.41
N LYS A 14 -3.02 0.07 -20.55
CA LYS A 14 -4.41 0.56 -20.51
C LYS A 14 -4.86 1.06 -19.13
N ALA A 15 -4.00 0.95 -18.12
CA ALA A 15 -4.36 1.24 -16.73
C ALA A 15 -3.40 2.16 -16.01
N ALA A 16 -2.12 2.20 -16.38
CA ALA A 16 -1.10 2.91 -15.63
C ALA A 16 -1.41 4.41 -15.37
N VAL A 17 -2.02 5.14 -16.32
CA VAL A 17 -2.41 6.54 -16.13
C VAL A 17 -3.58 6.63 -15.14
N ARG A 18 -4.58 5.76 -15.29
CA ARG A 18 -5.73 5.72 -14.37
C ARG A 18 -5.30 5.35 -12.96
N ASP A 19 -4.41 4.39 -12.81
CA ASP A 19 -3.95 3.89 -11.50
C ASP A 19 -3.13 4.95 -10.76
N ALA A 20 -2.22 5.64 -11.46
CA ALA A 20 -1.53 6.81 -10.92
C ALA A 20 -2.50 7.93 -10.50
N SER A 21 -3.56 8.14 -11.28
CA SER A 21 -4.61 9.14 -10.97
C SER A 21 -5.45 8.74 -9.77
N ARG A 22 -5.79 7.45 -9.62
CA ARG A 22 -6.52 6.92 -8.45
C ARG A 22 -5.69 7.05 -7.18
N PHE A 23 -4.41 6.69 -7.23
CA PHE A 23 -3.53 6.85 -6.07
C PHE A 23 -3.36 8.33 -5.71
N ALA A 24 -3.22 9.22 -6.70
CA ALA A 24 -3.21 10.67 -6.48
C ALA A 24 -4.50 11.16 -5.82
N LYS A 25 -5.66 10.65 -6.27
CA LYS A 25 -6.97 10.99 -5.70
C LYS A 25 -7.07 10.53 -4.24
N TRP A 26 -6.68 9.29 -3.94
CA TRP A 26 -6.66 8.78 -2.57
C TRP A 26 -5.79 9.64 -1.64
N LEU A 27 -4.62 10.10 -2.13
CA LEU A 27 -3.73 10.96 -1.34
C LEU A 27 -4.36 12.28 -0.92
N VAL A 28 -5.17 12.91 -1.78
CA VAL A 28 -5.75 14.24 -1.52
C VAL A 28 -7.14 14.20 -0.92
N ASP A 29 -7.76 13.01 -0.86
CA ASP A 29 -9.10 12.85 -0.34
C ASP A 29 -9.10 13.13 1.18
N PRO A 30 -9.94 14.05 1.68
CA PRO A 30 -9.96 14.46 3.08
C PRO A 30 -10.21 13.31 4.07
N ASP A 31 -10.99 12.31 3.66
CA ASP A 31 -11.34 11.17 4.50
C ASP A 31 -10.33 10.03 4.39
N GLN A 32 -9.25 10.24 3.62
CA GLN A 32 -8.22 9.26 3.29
C GLN A 32 -6.81 9.82 3.58
N GLY A 33 -6.01 10.06 2.54
CA GLY A 33 -4.64 10.56 2.69
C GLY A 33 -4.56 12.00 3.18
N SER A 34 -5.61 12.81 2.97
CA SER A 34 -5.75 14.18 3.48
C SER A 34 -4.56 15.11 3.16
N LEU A 35 -3.80 14.82 2.10
CA LEU A 35 -2.64 15.58 1.68
C LEU A 35 -3.09 16.84 0.92
N ASN A 36 -2.43 17.97 1.18
CA ASN A 36 -2.64 19.17 0.37
C ASN A 36 -2.39 18.84 -1.12
N PRO A 37 -3.35 19.10 -2.03
CA PRO A 37 -3.18 18.89 -3.47
C PRO A 37 -1.92 19.54 -4.05
N ASP A 38 -1.45 20.67 -3.49
CA ASP A 38 -0.23 21.35 -3.91
C ASP A 38 1.05 20.54 -3.64
N HIS A 39 0.96 19.48 -2.83
CA HIS A 39 2.06 18.54 -2.56
C HIS A 39 1.99 17.29 -3.46
N VAL A 40 0.97 17.16 -4.31
CA VAL A 40 0.84 16.06 -5.26
C VAL A 40 1.27 16.51 -6.65
N ARG A 41 2.13 15.71 -7.30
CA ARG A 41 2.50 15.88 -8.70
C ARG A 41 2.13 14.61 -9.46
N LEU A 42 1.19 14.76 -10.40
CA LEU A 42 0.78 13.70 -11.31
C LEU A 42 1.49 13.89 -12.65
N ILE A 43 2.21 12.86 -13.09
CA ILE A 43 2.98 12.83 -14.33
C ILE A 43 2.43 11.68 -15.16
N THR A 44 1.70 11.99 -16.22
CA THR A 44 1.02 10.99 -17.05
C THR A 44 1.45 11.10 -18.51
N SER A 45 1.50 9.96 -19.19
CA SER A 45 1.62 9.93 -20.65
C SER A 45 0.36 10.43 -21.35
N SER A 46 0.54 11.02 -22.52
CA SER A 46 -0.51 11.23 -23.52
C SER A 46 -0.11 10.58 -24.85
N PRO A 47 -1.04 10.30 -25.77
CA PRO A 47 -0.69 9.82 -27.11
C PRO A 47 0.40 10.67 -27.75
N HIS A 48 1.48 10.04 -28.21
CA HIS A 48 2.54 10.71 -28.95
C HIS A 48 2.15 10.81 -30.43
N PRO A 49 2.29 11.98 -31.08
CA PRO A 49 1.99 12.11 -32.50
C PRO A 49 2.75 11.10 -33.35
N THR A 50 2.12 10.62 -34.42
CA THR A 50 2.79 9.75 -35.39
C THR A 50 3.78 10.58 -36.22
N GLY A 51 4.96 10.01 -36.48
CA GLY A 51 5.99 10.65 -37.32
C GLY A 51 6.85 11.72 -36.63
N THR A 52 6.66 11.96 -35.33
CA THR A 52 7.55 12.82 -34.52
C THR A 52 8.71 12.01 -33.93
N ASP A 53 9.79 12.72 -33.56
CA ASP A 53 10.93 12.09 -32.91
C ASP A 53 10.54 11.59 -31.50
N VAL A 54 10.71 10.29 -31.29
CA VAL A 54 10.51 9.62 -30.00
C VAL A 54 11.35 10.23 -28.87
N THR A 55 12.51 10.84 -29.17
CA THR A 55 13.35 11.51 -28.14
C THR A 55 12.64 12.72 -27.50
N GLU A 56 11.62 13.25 -28.19
CA GLU A 56 10.81 14.35 -27.72
C GLU A 56 9.57 13.89 -26.94
N ALA A 57 9.29 12.59 -26.91
CA ALA A 57 8.14 12.03 -26.22
C ALA A 57 8.18 12.36 -24.71
N VAL A 58 7.01 12.69 -24.16
CA VAL A 58 6.86 13.09 -22.75
C VAL A 58 5.76 12.27 -22.07
N PRO A 59 5.95 11.89 -20.79
CA PRO A 59 7.02 12.35 -19.90
C PRO A 59 8.36 11.63 -20.14
N ALA A 60 9.44 12.39 -19.97
CA ALA A 60 10.84 11.96 -20.04
C ALA A 60 11.53 12.25 -18.69
N HIS A 61 12.78 11.84 -18.51
CA HIS A 61 13.50 12.01 -17.24
C HIS A 61 13.50 13.46 -16.73
N ARG A 62 13.61 14.42 -17.66
CA ARG A 62 13.50 15.87 -17.41
C ARG A 62 12.18 16.28 -16.76
N THR A 63 11.08 15.60 -17.09
CA THR A 63 9.75 15.88 -16.52
C THR A 63 9.72 15.55 -15.02
N VAL A 64 10.27 14.41 -14.64
CA VAL A 64 10.36 13.98 -13.23
C VAL A 64 11.32 14.89 -12.46
N THR A 65 12.48 15.20 -13.07
CA THR A 65 13.46 16.11 -12.49
C THR A 65 12.87 17.50 -12.22
N ARG A 66 12.08 18.04 -13.16
CA ARG A 66 11.36 19.32 -12.97
C ARG A 66 10.34 19.26 -11.83
N ALA A 67 9.63 18.14 -11.69
CA ALA A 67 8.68 17.96 -10.59
C ALA A 67 9.39 17.92 -9.23
N LEU A 68 10.55 17.26 -9.14
CA LEU A 68 11.38 17.26 -7.93
C LEU A 68 11.98 18.64 -7.63
N ASN A 69 12.44 19.37 -8.64
CA ASN A 69 12.92 20.75 -8.49
C ASN A 69 11.84 21.69 -7.93
N ALA A 70 10.58 21.52 -8.37
CA ALA A 70 9.46 22.29 -7.86
C ALA A 70 9.18 22.04 -6.36
N MET A 71 9.68 20.94 -5.80
CA MET A 71 9.62 20.66 -4.35
C MET A 71 10.73 21.38 -3.58
N LYS A 72 11.66 22.09 -4.23
CA LYS A 72 12.75 22.83 -3.57
C LYS A 72 13.68 21.95 -2.73
N ILE A 73 13.91 20.70 -3.17
CA ILE A 73 14.78 19.73 -2.47
C ILE A 73 16.17 20.33 -2.20
N ARG A 74 16.77 21.00 -3.20
CA ARG A 74 18.09 21.64 -3.08
C ARG A 74 18.13 22.65 -1.93
N GLU A 75 17.15 23.56 -1.88
CA GLU A 75 17.04 24.59 -0.83
C GLU A 75 16.95 23.94 0.56
N ARG A 76 16.16 22.86 0.69
CA ARG A 76 16.01 22.16 1.98
C ARG A 76 17.23 21.38 2.40
N THR A 77 17.94 20.78 1.46
CA THR A 77 19.23 20.14 1.75
C THR A 77 20.27 21.17 2.21
N GLU A 78 20.28 22.36 1.61
CA GLU A 78 21.16 23.48 2.03
C GLU A 78 20.87 23.93 3.47
N THR A 79 19.60 24.03 3.86
CA THR A 79 19.20 24.46 5.21
C THR A 79 19.18 23.33 6.25
N GLY A 80 19.23 22.07 5.80
CA GLY A 80 19.04 20.89 6.65
C GLY A 80 17.58 20.66 7.08
N GLU A 81 16.64 21.41 6.52
CA GLU A 81 15.22 21.33 6.85
C GLU A 81 14.53 20.14 6.16
N ARG A 82 13.44 19.65 6.77
CA ARG A 82 12.56 18.66 6.16
C ARG A 82 11.54 19.34 5.25
N LEU A 83 11.22 18.70 4.11
CA LEU A 83 10.07 19.04 3.27
C LEU A 83 8.75 18.53 3.85
N GLY A 84 8.81 17.43 4.58
CA GLY A 84 7.66 16.83 5.22
C GLY A 84 8.02 15.48 5.84
N ARG A 85 7.04 14.88 6.51
CA ARG A 85 7.22 13.58 7.17
C ARG A 85 7.44 12.46 6.15
N ARG A 86 6.61 12.38 5.12
CA ARG A 86 6.58 11.25 4.19
C ARG A 86 6.49 11.68 2.73
N LEU A 87 7.26 11.03 1.88
CA LEU A 87 7.10 11.06 0.42
C LEU A 87 6.44 9.77 -0.07
N TYR A 88 5.42 9.89 -0.92
CA TYR A 88 4.92 8.77 -1.73
C TYR A 88 5.51 8.86 -3.15
N PHE A 89 6.26 7.83 -3.54
CA PHE A 89 6.76 7.66 -4.90
C PHE A 89 6.00 6.50 -5.55
N TYR A 90 5.08 6.84 -6.44
CA TYR A 90 4.28 5.86 -7.19
C TYR A 90 4.70 5.83 -8.65
N PHE A 91 4.89 4.63 -9.19
CA PHE A 91 5.10 4.38 -10.61
C PHE A 91 4.21 3.23 -11.10
N ALA A 92 3.50 3.47 -12.20
CA ALA A 92 2.86 2.43 -13.00
C ALA A 92 3.31 2.53 -14.46
N GLY A 93 3.71 1.39 -15.03
CA GLY A 93 4.27 1.36 -16.38
C GLY A 93 5.11 0.11 -16.68
N HIS A 94 5.87 0.15 -17.77
CA HIS A 94 6.87 -0.86 -18.07
C HIS A 94 8.09 -0.64 -17.19
N ALA A 95 8.66 -1.74 -16.69
CA ALA A 95 9.95 -1.73 -16.03
C ALA A 95 10.75 -2.99 -16.35
N PHE A 96 12.02 -2.98 -15.99
CA PHE A 96 12.97 -4.07 -16.19
C PHE A 96 13.93 -4.10 -15.00
N GLY A 97 14.57 -5.25 -14.76
CA GLY A 97 15.57 -5.31 -13.69
C GLY A 97 15.82 -6.72 -13.19
N PRO A 98 17.06 -7.08 -12.81
CA PRO A 98 17.37 -8.42 -12.34
C PRO A 98 17.06 -8.66 -10.85
N THR A 99 16.94 -7.60 -10.05
CA THR A 99 16.80 -7.69 -8.60
C THR A 99 15.81 -6.65 -8.08
N PHE A 100 15.46 -6.74 -6.79
CA PHE A 100 14.55 -5.80 -6.13
C PHE A 100 15.00 -4.34 -6.27
N ASP A 101 16.30 -4.06 -6.11
CA ASP A 101 16.82 -2.70 -6.15
C ASP A 101 17.22 -2.25 -7.56
N GLU A 102 17.60 -3.18 -8.44
CA GLU A 102 18.08 -2.85 -9.78
C GLU A 102 16.92 -2.76 -10.79
N ILE A 103 15.92 -1.93 -10.48
CA ILE A 103 14.75 -1.71 -11.34
C ILE A 103 14.92 -0.42 -12.15
N GLY A 104 14.81 -0.54 -13.48
CA GLY A 104 14.66 0.55 -14.42
C GLY A 104 13.20 0.74 -14.82
N MET A 105 12.66 1.93 -14.57
CA MET A 105 11.29 2.31 -14.92
C MET A 105 11.29 3.07 -16.25
N TRP A 106 10.61 2.53 -17.26
CA TRP A 106 10.57 3.14 -18.58
C TRP A 106 9.69 4.39 -18.62
N LEU A 107 10.19 5.42 -19.29
CA LEU A 107 9.46 6.64 -19.62
C LEU A 107 9.10 6.66 -21.11
N MET A 108 8.46 7.71 -21.62
CA MET A 108 7.99 7.71 -23.01
C MET A 108 9.09 7.86 -24.06
N ASP A 109 10.21 8.49 -23.72
CA ASP A 109 11.38 8.60 -24.58
C ASP A 109 12.23 7.33 -24.63
N ALA A 110 11.81 6.31 -23.87
CA ALA A 110 12.42 4.99 -23.83
C ALA A 110 12.39 4.24 -25.15
N ALA A 111 13.49 3.53 -25.38
CA ALA A 111 13.59 2.47 -26.38
C ALA A 111 14.44 1.34 -25.82
N ARG A 112 14.29 0.12 -26.36
CA ARG A 112 15.06 -1.05 -25.90
C ARG A 112 16.57 -0.83 -25.99
N ASP A 113 17.04 -0.07 -26.98
CA ASP A 113 18.44 0.33 -27.18
C ASP A 113 18.84 1.62 -26.43
N ARG A 114 17.89 2.30 -25.77
CA ARG A 114 18.08 3.53 -24.99
C ARG A 114 17.59 3.37 -23.56
N ALA A 115 17.92 2.24 -22.94
CA ALA A 115 17.56 1.94 -21.56
C ALA A 115 18.18 2.88 -20.51
N ASN A 116 19.19 3.67 -20.90
CA ASN A 116 19.75 4.72 -20.06
C ASN A 116 18.78 5.89 -19.80
N VAL A 117 17.67 6.05 -20.53
CA VAL A 117 16.69 7.12 -20.22
C VAL A 117 15.66 6.72 -19.16
N ALA A 118 15.63 5.45 -18.75
CA ALA A 118 14.77 4.95 -17.69
C ALA A 118 15.14 5.53 -16.31
N LEU A 119 14.18 5.62 -15.40
CA LEU A 119 14.43 5.99 -14.01
C LEU A 119 14.98 4.80 -13.23
N SER A 120 16.00 5.01 -12.40
CA SER A 120 16.57 3.99 -11.51
C SER A 120 15.84 3.99 -10.18
N PHE A 121 15.20 2.88 -9.82
CA PHE A 121 14.60 2.71 -8.49
C PHE A 121 15.65 2.88 -7.38
N ARG A 122 16.77 2.14 -7.47
CA ARG A 122 17.92 2.30 -6.57
C ARG A 122 18.43 3.74 -6.53
N GLY A 123 18.60 4.39 -7.68
CA GLY A 123 19.11 5.76 -7.75
C GLY A 123 18.19 6.77 -7.05
N TYR A 124 16.87 6.64 -7.19
CA TYR A 124 15.91 7.48 -6.47
C TYR A 124 15.86 7.14 -4.97
N ARG A 125 15.99 5.87 -4.59
CA ARG A 125 16.11 5.45 -3.19
C ARG A 125 17.34 6.01 -2.50
N GLU A 126 18.51 5.81 -3.11
CA GLU A 126 19.77 6.35 -2.61
C GLU A 126 19.74 7.88 -2.54
N PHE A 127 19.13 8.55 -3.52
CA PHE A 127 18.95 10.01 -3.49
C PHE A 127 18.17 10.48 -2.25
N PHE A 128 16.96 9.96 -2.02
CA PHE A 128 16.15 10.42 -0.89
C PHE A 128 16.75 10.01 0.46
N ARG A 129 17.37 8.82 0.55
CA ARG A 129 18.12 8.39 1.74
C ARG A 129 19.32 9.29 2.03
N THR A 130 20.06 9.68 1.00
CA THR A 130 21.25 10.51 1.15
C THR A 130 20.89 11.91 1.62
N PHE A 131 19.92 12.56 0.99
CA PHE A 131 19.59 13.96 1.28
C PHE A 131 18.59 14.15 2.42
N GLY A 132 17.80 13.13 2.75
CA GLY A 132 16.94 13.08 3.94
C GLY A 132 16.02 14.27 4.13
N VAL A 133 15.47 14.78 3.03
CA VAL A 133 14.46 15.83 3.06
C VAL A 133 13.09 15.32 3.53
N PHE A 134 12.92 14.01 3.69
CA PHE A 134 11.76 13.35 4.30
C PHE A 134 12.24 12.36 5.37
N ASP A 135 11.41 12.11 6.38
CA ASP A 135 11.69 11.07 7.38
C ASP A 135 11.37 9.67 6.84
N GLU A 136 10.34 9.60 5.98
CA GLU A 136 9.80 8.38 5.40
C GLU A 136 9.65 8.47 3.88
N VAL A 137 9.93 7.37 3.18
CA VAL A 137 9.62 7.25 1.75
C VAL A 137 8.88 5.95 1.47
N VAL A 138 7.69 6.06 0.89
CA VAL A 138 6.87 4.91 0.48
C VAL A 138 6.94 4.79 -1.03
N TYR A 139 7.42 3.65 -1.53
CA TYR A 139 7.49 3.33 -2.94
C TYR A 139 6.39 2.33 -3.30
N VAL A 140 5.62 2.65 -4.35
CA VAL A 140 4.66 1.73 -4.95
C VAL A 140 5.00 1.60 -6.43
N MET A 141 5.34 0.39 -6.85
CA MET A 141 5.87 0.10 -8.16
C MET A 141 4.96 -0.93 -8.84
N ASP A 142 3.89 -0.44 -9.48
CA ASP A 142 2.96 -1.28 -10.24
C ASP A 142 3.48 -1.47 -11.67
N CYS A 143 4.53 -2.28 -11.79
CA CYS A 143 5.23 -2.50 -13.05
C CYS A 143 5.80 -3.92 -13.15
N CYS A 144 5.92 -4.42 -14.38
CA CYS A 144 6.59 -5.69 -14.68
C CYS A 144 8.08 -5.63 -14.35
N ARG A 145 8.72 -6.79 -14.19
CA ARG A 145 10.17 -6.87 -14.03
C ARG A 145 10.79 -7.73 -15.14
N ASP A 146 10.78 -7.16 -16.35
CA ASP A 146 11.26 -7.82 -17.56
C ASP A 146 12.75 -8.20 -17.49
N LEU A 147 13.08 -9.33 -18.10
CA LEU A 147 14.44 -9.89 -18.20
C LEU A 147 15.30 -9.09 -19.19
N ILE A 148 15.75 -7.91 -18.80
CA ILE A 148 16.76 -7.15 -19.53
C ILE A 148 17.99 -7.02 -18.64
N ARG A 149 19.11 -7.62 -19.09
CA ARG A 149 20.43 -7.45 -18.47
C ARG A 149 21.19 -6.36 -19.21
N GLY A 150 21.92 -5.51 -18.49
CA GLY A 150 22.97 -4.66 -19.09
C GLY A 150 22.79 -3.14 -19.00
N PRO A 151 21.59 -2.55 -19.11
CA PRO A 151 21.52 -1.09 -19.09
C PRO A 151 21.39 -0.50 -17.70
N THR A 152 22.14 0.58 -17.47
CA THR A 152 22.05 1.41 -16.28
C THR A 152 20.92 2.41 -16.43
N ALA A 153 19.82 2.23 -15.69
CA ALA A 153 18.84 3.29 -15.49
C ALA A 153 19.46 4.46 -14.70
N ASN A 154 18.88 5.66 -14.81
CA ASN A 154 19.42 6.87 -14.22
C ASN A 154 18.67 7.31 -12.96
N GLY A 155 19.41 7.70 -11.92
CA GLY A 155 18.85 8.35 -10.73
C GLY A 155 18.43 9.79 -11.01
N PRO A 156 17.94 10.52 -9.98
CA PRO A 156 17.56 11.91 -10.12
C PRO A 156 18.69 12.77 -10.68
N GLN A 157 18.39 13.60 -11.68
CA GLN A 157 19.34 14.54 -12.28
C GLN A 157 19.38 15.83 -11.45
N LEU A 158 19.64 15.68 -10.15
CA LEU A 158 19.74 16.74 -9.17
C LEU A 158 21.05 16.60 -8.41
N SER A 159 21.69 17.73 -8.13
CA SER A 159 22.91 17.79 -7.31
C SER A 159 22.71 18.76 -6.16
N PRO A 160 21.90 18.42 -5.13
CA PRO A 160 21.90 19.15 -3.86
C PRO A 160 23.29 19.10 -3.22
N PRO A 161 23.63 20.05 -2.33
CA PRO A 161 24.87 19.94 -1.56
C PRO A 161 24.83 18.70 -0.66
N ASN A 162 26.01 18.23 -0.23
CA ASN A 162 26.07 17.15 0.75
C ASN A 162 25.45 17.63 2.07
N PRO A 163 24.60 16.81 2.71
CA PRO A 163 24.03 17.16 4.00
C PRO A 163 25.13 17.17 5.08
N ALA A 164 24.96 18.02 6.09
CA ALA A 164 25.92 18.14 7.21
C ALA A 164 26.02 16.86 8.06
N SER A 165 24.99 16.00 8.03
CA SER A 165 24.96 14.71 8.72
C SER A 165 24.20 13.69 7.87
N VAL A 166 24.54 12.40 7.99
CA VAL A 166 23.77 11.33 7.35
C VAL A 166 22.36 11.29 7.97
N PRO A 167 21.31 11.63 7.20
CA PRO A 167 19.97 11.67 7.74
C PRO A 167 19.43 10.25 7.94
N LYS A 168 18.61 10.06 8.97
CA LYS A 168 17.87 8.81 9.16
C LYS A 168 16.59 8.87 8.33
N VAL A 169 16.57 8.14 7.23
CA VAL A 169 15.42 7.99 6.35
C VAL A 169 14.99 6.53 6.38
N THR A 170 13.70 6.30 6.54
CA THR A 170 13.12 4.95 6.50
C THR A 170 12.30 4.80 5.24
N ASP A 171 12.40 3.66 4.58
CA ASP A 171 11.64 3.37 3.38
C ASP A 171 10.84 2.07 3.48
N PHE A 172 9.69 2.10 2.82
CA PHE A 172 8.82 0.96 2.61
C PHE A 172 8.57 0.88 1.10
N ALA A 173 8.70 -0.31 0.50
CA ALA A 173 8.43 -0.47 -0.92
C ALA A 173 7.53 -1.69 -1.18
N LEU A 174 6.59 -1.53 -2.11
CA LEU A 174 5.76 -2.59 -2.65
C LEU A 174 5.97 -2.67 -4.17
N LEU A 175 6.41 -3.82 -4.65
CA LEU A 175 6.58 -4.12 -6.06
C LEU A 175 5.48 -5.06 -6.54
N GLY A 176 4.97 -4.83 -7.76
CA GLY A 176 3.88 -5.62 -8.34
C GLY A 176 4.28 -7.00 -8.87
N ALA A 177 5.57 -7.26 -9.07
CA ALA A 177 6.05 -8.52 -9.63
C ALA A 177 7.47 -8.89 -9.16
N SER A 178 7.67 -10.19 -8.96
CA SER A 178 8.97 -10.83 -8.78
C SER A 178 9.80 -10.88 -10.07
N TRP A 179 11.01 -11.43 -10.01
CA TRP A 179 11.99 -11.32 -11.09
C TRP A 179 11.66 -12.30 -12.18
N GLY A 180 11.50 -11.81 -13.42
CA GLY A 180 11.01 -12.61 -14.53
C GLY A 180 9.48 -12.68 -14.60
N ASP A 181 8.79 -12.14 -13.59
CA ASP A 181 7.33 -12.05 -13.58
C ASP A 181 6.85 -10.71 -14.16
N LYS A 182 5.59 -10.75 -14.60
CA LYS A 182 4.88 -9.61 -15.17
C LYS A 182 3.91 -9.06 -14.13
N SER A 183 3.74 -7.75 -14.06
CA SER A 183 2.58 -7.14 -13.44
C SER A 183 1.45 -7.07 -14.47
N PHE A 184 0.19 -7.11 -14.02
CA PHE A 184 -0.95 -7.27 -14.93
C PHE A 184 -2.04 -6.24 -14.72
N GLU A 185 -2.70 -5.93 -15.84
CA GLU A 185 -3.94 -5.18 -15.90
C GLU A 185 -5.11 -6.15 -16.06
N LEU A 186 -6.16 -6.00 -15.25
CA LEU A 186 -7.39 -6.78 -15.39
C LEU A 186 -8.16 -6.30 -16.62
N LEU A 187 -8.07 -7.07 -17.72
CA LEU A 187 -8.87 -6.84 -18.93
C LEU A 187 -10.11 -7.73 -18.91
N GLN A 188 -11.05 -7.50 -17.99
CA GLN A 188 -12.35 -8.19 -18.07
C GLN A 188 -13.23 -7.53 -19.15
N GLN A 189 -13.86 -8.35 -20.00
CA GLN A 189 -14.90 -7.85 -20.91
C GLN A 189 -16.01 -7.23 -20.05
N ASN A 190 -16.27 -5.93 -20.23
CA ASN A 190 -17.20 -5.08 -19.47
C ASN A 190 -16.65 -4.35 -18.22
N TYR A 191 -15.35 -4.45 -17.91
CA TYR A 191 -14.73 -3.63 -16.85
C TYR A 191 -13.61 -2.74 -17.37
N GLU A 192 -13.48 -1.57 -16.76
CA GLU A 192 -12.40 -0.60 -16.98
C GLU A 192 -11.07 -1.17 -16.47
N PRO A 193 -10.00 -1.29 -17.30
CA PRO A 193 -8.75 -2.04 -17.05
C PRO A 193 -8.25 -2.14 -15.59
N ARG A 194 -7.15 -1.54 -15.11
CA ARG A 194 -6.65 -1.50 -13.69
C ARG A 194 -5.55 -2.52 -13.40
N GLY A 195 -4.47 -2.02 -12.81
CA GLY A 195 -3.40 -2.81 -12.22
C GLY A 195 -3.85 -3.53 -10.96
N ILE A 196 -3.56 -4.83 -10.86
CA ILE A 196 -3.94 -5.68 -9.73
C ILE A 196 -3.31 -5.18 -8.42
N LEU A 197 -2.04 -4.78 -8.46
CA LEU A 197 -1.34 -4.28 -7.26
C LEU A 197 -1.99 -2.98 -6.78
N THR A 198 -2.22 -2.02 -7.68
CA THR A 198 -2.81 -0.73 -7.29
C THR A 198 -4.21 -0.90 -6.69
N GLU A 199 -5.03 -1.79 -7.24
CA GLU A 199 -6.35 -2.09 -6.66
C GLU A 199 -6.23 -2.61 -5.23
N ALA A 200 -5.42 -3.65 -5.00
CA ALA A 200 -5.22 -4.21 -3.66
C ALA A 200 -4.65 -3.20 -2.66
N ILE A 201 -3.71 -2.35 -3.10
CA ILE A 201 -3.14 -1.30 -2.24
C ILE A 201 -4.20 -0.26 -1.87
N ILE A 202 -4.98 0.22 -2.83
CA ILE A 202 -6.01 1.24 -2.56
C ILE A 202 -7.10 0.65 -1.66
N GLU A 203 -7.59 -0.56 -1.92
CA GLU A 203 -8.59 -1.24 -1.07
C GLU A 203 -8.10 -1.34 0.39
N GLY A 204 -6.83 -1.72 0.59
CA GLY A 204 -6.22 -1.80 1.91
C GLY A 204 -6.04 -0.43 2.59
N LEU A 205 -5.53 0.56 1.86
CA LEU A 205 -5.30 1.92 2.37
C LEU A 205 -6.59 2.66 2.72
N GLU A 206 -7.68 2.37 2.01
CA GLU A 206 -9.02 2.89 2.30
C GLU A 206 -9.63 2.29 3.58
N GLY A 207 -8.96 1.33 4.20
CA GLY A 207 -9.46 0.64 5.39
C GLY A 207 -10.70 -0.20 5.10
N LYS A 208 -10.94 -0.58 3.84
CA LYS A 208 -12.11 -1.39 3.45
C LYS A 208 -11.89 -2.88 3.67
N ALA A 209 -10.66 -3.28 3.94
CA ALA A 209 -10.30 -4.66 4.21
C ALA A 209 -9.81 -4.82 5.64
N GLN A 210 -10.48 -5.67 6.42
CA GLN A 210 -10.09 -5.98 7.80
C GLN A 210 -8.64 -6.45 7.91
N LEU A 211 -8.17 -7.24 6.94
CA LEU A 211 -6.79 -7.76 6.92
C LEU A 211 -5.75 -6.63 6.76
N ALA A 212 -6.16 -5.44 6.29
CA ALA A 212 -5.31 -4.28 6.16
C ALA A 212 -5.17 -3.46 7.46
N LEU A 213 -5.85 -3.84 8.54
CA LEU A 213 -5.88 -3.07 9.78
C LEU A 213 -5.15 -3.76 10.93
N ASP A 214 -4.42 -2.97 11.71
CA ASP A 214 -3.87 -3.38 12.99
C ASP A 214 -4.94 -3.37 14.08
N VAL A 215 -4.52 -3.72 15.30
CA VAL A 215 -5.40 -3.68 16.45
C VAL A 215 -6.01 -2.29 16.62
N GLN A 216 -5.27 -1.20 16.55
CA GLN A 216 -5.78 0.17 16.69
C GLN A 216 -6.58 0.69 15.49
N ASN A 217 -6.95 -0.16 14.52
CA ASN A 217 -7.57 0.21 13.24
C ASN A 217 -6.71 1.13 12.37
N ASN A 218 -5.39 1.07 12.50
CA ASN A 218 -4.49 1.71 11.55
C ASN A 218 -4.15 0.75 10.42
N VAL A 219 -3.96 1.28 9.22
CA VAL A 219 -3.26 0.57 8.15
C VAL A 219 -1.77 0.77 8.37
N THR A 220 -1.03 -0.28 8.70
CA THR A 220 0.42 -0.24 8.83
C THR A 220 1.12 -0.81 7.60
N SER A 221 2.44 -0.63 7.49
CA SER A 221 3.23 -1.30 6.46
C SER A 221 3.08 -2.83 6.45
N ARG A 222 2.89 -3.45 7.64
CA ARG A 222 2.73 -4.91 7.76
C ARG A 222 1.31 -5.35 7.41
N THR A 223 0.30 -4.70 7.98
CA THR A 223 -1.09 -5.08 7.74
C THR A 223 -1.49 -4.81 6.29
N LEU A 224 -1.01 -3.70 5.70
CA LEU A 224 -1.18 -3.47 4.27
C LEU A 224 -0.56 -4.59 3.43
N TRP A 225 0.65 -5.04 3.76
CA TRP A 225 1.27 -6.17 3.05
C TRP A 225 0.47 -7.47 3.21
N ASP A 226 -0.02 -7.77 4.42
CA ASP A 226 -0.84 -8.95 4.66
C ASP A 226 -2.12 -8.95 3.83
N HIS A 227 -2.75 -7.79 3.69
CA HIS A 227 -3.87 -7.63 2.77
C HIS A 227 -3.44 -7.81 1.30
N VAL A 228 -2.41 -7.06 0.86
CA VAL A 228 -1.98 -7.03 -0.54
C VAL A 228 -1.59 -8.42 -1.04
N ARG A 229 -0.81 -9.20 -0.27
CA ARG A 229 -0.35 -10.53 -0.72
C ARG A 229 -1.49 -11.52 -0.93
N VAL A 230 -2.56 -11.42 -0.14
CA VAL A 230 -3.75 -12.27 -0.30
C VAL A 230 -4.60 -11.74 -1.45
N ARG A 231 -4.87 -10.42 -1.45
CA ARG A 231 -5.80 -9.80 -2.37
C ARG A 231 -5.33 -9.82 -3.82
N VAL A 232 -4.02 -9.69 -4.04
CA VAL A 232 -3.42 -9.81 -5.37
C VAL A 232 -3.66 -11.22 -5.96
N GLY A 233 -3.55 -12.27 -5.15
CA GLY A 233 -3.87 -13.65 -5.55
C GLY A 233 -5.34 -13.82 -5.93
N GLU A 234 -6.26 -13.34 -5.09
CA GLU A 234 -7.71 -13.38 -5.38
C GLU A 234 -8.09 -12.66 -6.67
N LEU A 235 -7.53 -11.45 -6.89
CA LEU A 235 -7.78 -10.66 -8.09
C LEU A 235 -7.22 -11.34 -9.34
N ALA A 236 -6.08 -12.03 -9.24
CA ALA A 236 -5.50 -12.78 -10.35
C ALA A 236 -6.25 -14.08 -10.65
N GLU A 237 -6.77 -14.79 -9.66
CA GLU A 237 -7.63 -15.96 -9.88
C GLU A 237 -8.93 -15.59 -10.61
N ALA A 238 -9.48 -14.41 -10.32
CA ALA A 238 -10.65 -13.86 -11.02
C ALA A 238 -10.32 -13.31 -12.42
N ALA A 239 -9.03 -13.18 -12.77
CA ALA A 239 -8.60 -12.66 -14.06
C ALA A 239 -8.77 -13.72 -15.16
N PRO A 240 -9.09 -13.31 -16.40
CA PRO A 240 -9.17 -14.25 -17.53
C PRO A 240 -7.85 -14.96 -17.85
N VAL A 241 -6.73 -14.37 -17.45
CA VAL A 241 -5.38 -14.88 -17.70
C VAL A 241 -4.83 -15.41 -16.38
N LYS A 242 -4.71 -16.74 -16.26
CA LYS A 242 -4.19 -17.42 -15.06
C LYS A 242 -2.68 -17.26 -14.97
N ILE A 243 -2.24 -16.33 -14.14
CA ILE A 243 -0.84 -16.14 -13.77
C ILE A 243 -0.80 -15.95 -12.26
N ASP A 244 0.30 -16.34 -11.63
CA ASP A 244 0.51 -16.25 -10.18
C ASP A 244 1.34 -15.00 -9.88
N PRO A 245 0.72 -13.81 -9.70
CA PRO A 245 1.47 -12.61 -9.35
C PRO A 245 2.13 -12.77 -7.99
N SER A 246 3.43 -12.51 -7.95
CA SER A 246 4.22 -12.52 -6.73
C SER A 246 4.63 -11.08 -6.40
N PRO A 247 3.79 -10.29 -5.69
CA PRO A 247 4.21 -8.98 -5.24
C PRO A 247 5.34 -9.12 -4.20
N GLU A 248 6.21 -8.13 -4.09
CA GLU A 248 7.36 -8.17 -3.17
C GLU A 248 7.38 -6.93 -2.26
N PRO A 249 7.51 -7.10 -0.93
CA PRO A 249 7.71 -5.99 -0.01
C PRO A 249 9.19 -5.78 0.31
N MET A 250 9.56 -4.53 0.58
CA MET A 250 10.70 -4.18 1.41
C MET A 250 10.17 -3.47 2.64
N PHE A 251 10.40 -4.06 3.81
CA PHE A 251 9.90 -3.50 5.06
C PHE A 251 10.83 -2.42 5.63
N PRO A 252 10.23 -1.40 6.27
CA PRO A 252 10.95 -0.43 7.05
C PRO A 252 11.57 -1.04 8.32
N ASN A 253 12.56 -0.34 8.88
CA ASN A 253 13.19 -0.72 10.16
C ASN A 253 12.27 -0.54 11.38
N TYR A 254 11.17 0.21 11.23
CA TYR A 254 10.10 0.34 12.21
C TYR A 254 8.75 0.34 11.48
N GLU A 255 7.67 0.01 12.18
CA GLU A 255 6.35 -0.04 11.56
C GLU A 255 5.82 1.34 11.19
N MET A 256 5.50 1.54 9.90
CA MET A 256 4.92 2.79 9.41
C MET A 256 3.39 2.73 9.48
N ILE A 257 2.76 3.74 10.08
CA ILE A 257 1.30 3.94 9.99
C ILE A 257 0.98 4.69 8.69
N LEU A 258 0.34 4.01 7.75
CA LEU A 258 0.05 4.50 6.40
C LEU A 258 -1.29 5.24 6.31
N SER A 259 -2.28 4.79 7.09
CA SER A 259 -3.61 5.40 7.20
C SER A 259 -4.20 5.09 8.58
N SER A 260 -5.10 5.93 9.07
CA SER A 260 -5.89 5.69 10.30
C SER A 260 -7.37 5.93 10.00
N PRO A 261 -8.05 4.98 9.32
CA PRO A 261 -9.45 5.11 8.95
C PRO A 261 -10.35 5.48 10.14
N ALA A 262 -11.31 6.38 9.91
CA ALA A 262 -12.19 6.87 10.96
C ALA A 262 -13.18 5.81 11.51
N THR A 263 -13.40 4.72 10.79
CA THR A 263 -14.43 3.71 11.13
C THR A 263 -13.75 2.40 11.52
N ALA A 264 -13.92 1.98 12.76
CA ALA A 264 -13.50 0.66 13.23
C ALA A 264 -14.48 -0.41 12.71
N PHE A 265 -13.96 -1.55 12.25
CA PHE A 265 -14.81 -2.72 12.04
C PHE A 265 -15.19 -3.32 13.39
N THR A 266 -16.49 -3.44 13.63
CA THR A 266 -17.04 -3.98 14.87
C THR A 266 -17.79 -5.28 14.58
N THR A 267 -17.34 -6.39 15.17
CA THR A 267 -18.14 -7.60 15.32
C THR A 267 -19.01 -7.46 16.57
N ILE A 268 -20.31 -7.73 16.44
CA ILE A 268 -21.20 -7.84 17.59
C ILE A 268 -21.09 -9.27 18.13
N VAL A 269 -20.81 -9.41 19.43
CA VAL A 269 -20.76 -10.72 20.09
C VAL A 269 -21.93 -10.85 21.04
N ASN A 270 -22.79 -11.83 20.76
CA ASN A 270 -23.93 -12.16 21.59
C ASN A 270 -23.52 -13.25 22.57
N ILE A 271 -23.41 -12.91 23.85
CA ILE A 271 -23.22 -13.89 24.91
C ILE A 271 -24.60 -14.30 25.43
N ILE A 272 -24.91 -15.59 25.33
CA ILE A 272 -26.15 -16.17 25.85
C ILE A 272 -25.81 -16.93 27.13
N ASN A 273 -26.19 -16.37 28.27
CA ASN A 273 -26.05 -17.00 29.59
C ASN A 273 -27.24 -17.96 29.82
N GLN A 274 -27.10 -19.23 29.42
CA GLN A 274 -28.21 -20.18 29.52
C GLN A 274 -28.42 -20.72 30.94
N SER A 275 -27.38 -20.63 31.78
CA SER A 275 -27.29 -21.34 33.05
C SER A 275 -27.55 -20.43 34.26
N GLY A 276 -27.90 -19.15 34.06
CA GLY A 276 -28.09 -18.19 35.14
C GLY A 276 -26.80 -17.88 35.92
N LEU A 277 -25.64 -18.01 35.25
CA LEU A 277 -24.34 -17.78 35.87
C LEU A 277 -24.22 -16.34 36.36
N THR A 278 -23.58 -16.15 37.51
CA THR A 278 -23.16 -14.85 38.02
C THR A 278 -21.64 -14.77 37.98
N GLY A 279 -21.10 -13.63 37.54
CA GLY A 279 -19.66 -13.50 37.31
C GLY A 279 -19.31 -12.55 36.17
N THR A 280 -18.09 -12.64 35.66
CA THR A 280 -17.60 -11.79 34.56
C THR A 280 -17.12 -12.60 33.38
N VAL A 281 -17.44 -12.12 32.17
CA VAL A 281 -16.80 -12.57 30.94
C VAL A 281 -15.72 -11.56 30.57
N THR A 282 -14.52 -12.04 30.29
CA THR A 282 -13.41 -11.24 29.80
C THR A 282 -12.99 -11.72 28.42
N PHE A 283 -12.92 -10.82 27.45
CA PHE A 283 -12.22 -11.05 26.19
C PHE A 283 -10.88 -10.34 26.25
N SER A 284 -9.81 -11.09 26.01
CA SER A 284 -8.46 -10.53 25.92
C SER A 284 -7.91 -10.62 24.50
N LEU A 285 -7.31 -9.51 24.06
CA LEU A 285 -6.55 -9.41 22.82
C LEU A 285 -5.25 -8.68 23.11
N GLN A 286 -4.15 -9.43 23.22
CA GLN A 286 -2.85 -8.90 23.62
C GLN A 286 -2.93 -8.14 24.96
N THR A 287 -2.93 -6.80 24.94
CA THR A 287 -3.01 -5.93 26.13
C THR A 287 -4.40 -5.35 26.36
N GLU A 288 -5.34 -5.54 25.42
CA GLU A 288 -6.71 -5.08 25.55
C GLU A 288 -7.56 -6.10 26.29
N LEU A 289 -8.40 -5.60 27.20
CA LEU A 289 -9.32 -6.40 28.01
C LEU A 289 -10.71 -5.78 27.93
N TYR A 290 -11.67 -6.57 27.45
CA TYR A 290 -13.08 -6.21 27.41
C TYR A 290 -13.82 -7.05 28.44
N LYS A 291 -14.51 -6.42 29.39
CA LYS A 291 -15.22 -7.10 30.47
C LYS A 291 -16.72 -6.86 30.43
N ALA A 292 -17.48 -7.91 30.69
CA ALA A 292 -18.94 -7.88 30.79
C ALA A 292 -19.38 -8.58 32.08
N ASP A 293 -20.37 -8.03 32.77
CA ASP A 293 -21.01 -8.69 33.90
C ASP A 293 -22.11 -9.64 33.37
N LEU A 294 -22.01 -10.93 33.71
CA LEU A 294 -22.97 -11.96 33.32
C LEU A 294 -24.38 -11.71 33.87
N ALA A 295 -24.49 -11.01 35.00
CA ALA A 295 -25.79 -10.65 35.57
C ALA A 295 -26.56 -9.63 34.73
N THR A 296 -25.87 -8.89 33.86
CA THR A 296 -26.47 -7.90 32.94
C THR A 296 -26.85 -8.49 31.58
N LEU A 297 -26.52 -9.77 31.35
CA LEU A 297 -26.74 -10.48 30.10
C LEU A 297 -27.93 -11.44 30.28
N ASP A 298 -29.14 -10.96 30.04
CA ASP A 298 -30.40 -11.69 30.27
C ASP A 298 -30.71 -12.80 29.22
N GLY A 299 -29.69 -13.27 28.50
CA GLY A 299 -29.82 -14.27 27.43
C GLY A 299 -30.53 -13.78 26.16
N ALA A 300 -31.18 -12.61 26.20
CA ALA A 300 -31.86 -11.98 25.06
C ALA A 300 -31.15 -10.68 24.60
N THR A 301 -30.42 -10.03 25.50
CA THR A 301 -29.73 -8.77 25.22
C THR A 301 -28.30 -9.05 24.74
N PRO A 302 -27.98 -8.73 23.47
CA PRO A 302 -26.63 -8.90 22.95
C PRO A 302 -25.65 -8.06 23.76
N TRP A 303 -24.45 -8.60 24.05
CA TRP A 303 -23.43 -7.80 24.72
C TRP A 303 -23.02 -6.66 23.76
N PRO A 304 -23.16 -5.38 24.16
CA PRO A 304 -23.01 -4.26 23.24
C PRO A 304 -21.54 -3.88 23.00
N GLY A 305 -20.59 -4.68 23.47
CA GLY A 305 -19.18 -4.36 23.35
C GLY A 305 -18.68 -4.59 21.93
N PRO A 306 -18.10 -3.57 21.26
CA PRO A 306 -17.48 -3.78 19.96
C PRO A 306 -16.22 -4.64 20.15
N ILE A 307 -16.33 -5.93 19.84
CA ILE A 307 -15.15 -6.76 19.61
C ILE A 307 -14.72 -6.50 18.18
N ARG A 308 -13.44 -6.14 17.97
CA ARG A 308 -12.94 -5.87 16.61
C ARG A 308 -12.95 -7.16 15.80
N SER A 309 -13.45 -7.09 14.57
CA SER A 309 -13.34 -8.19 13.60
C SER A 309 -11.86 -8.46 13.26
N GLY A 310 -11.51 -9.64 12.75
CA GLY A 310 -10.13 -9.89 12.29
C GLY A 310 -9.17 -10.52 13.30
N PHE A 311 -9.58 -10.70 14.56
CA PHE A 311 -8.70 -11.15 15.64
C PHE A 311 -9.16 -12.45 16.30
N VAL A 312 -8.22 -13.13 16.95
CA VAL A 312 -8.52 -14.24 17.87
C VAL A 312 -8.46 -13.69 19.29
N TYR A 313 -9.59 -13.74 20.00
CA TYR A 313 -9.69 -13.33 21.39
C TYR A 313 -9.63 -14.57 22.29
N PHE A 314 -9.01 -14.43 23.46
CA PHE A 314 -9.19 -15.42 24.52
C PHE A 314 -10.37 -15.00 25.38
N LEU A 315 -11.35 -15.90 25.47
CA LEU A 315 -12.52 -15.78 26.30
C LEU A 315 -12.26 -16.48 27.63
N GLU A 316 -12.30 -15.70 28.71
CA GLU A 316 -12.27 -16.20 30.08
C GLU A 316 -13.60 -15.92 30.76
N VAL A 317 -14.17 -16.95 31.39
CA VAL A 317 -15.41 -16.84 32.16
C VAL A 317 -15.08 -17.06 33.62
N SER A 318 -15.16 -16.00 34.42
CA SER A 318 -15.03 -16.07 35.87
C SER A 318 -16.42 -16.12 36.48
N ALA A 319 -16.97 -17.33 36.61
CA ALA A 319 -18.27 -17.58 37.24
C ALA A 319 -18.22 -18.85 38.10
N GLU A 320 -19.00 -18.86 39.17
CA GLU A 320 -19.07 -20.01 40.08
C GLU A 320 -19.70 -21.20 39.34
N GLY A 321 -18.95 -22.30 39.19
CA GLY A 321 -19.37 -23.48 38.43
C GLY A 321 -19.07 -23.47 36.92
N ALA A 322 -18.44 -22.42 36.38
CA ALA A 322 -18.01 -22.41 34.99
C ALA A 322 -16.77 -23.30 34.75
N PRO A 323 -16.65 -23.95 33.57
CA PRO A 323 -15.43 -24.66 33.21
C PRO A 323 -14.24 -23.70 33.16
N ALA A 324 -13.14 -24.08 33.80
CA ALA A 324 -11.94 -23.25 33.95
C ALA A 324 -11.12 -23.06 32.66
N ASP A 325 -11.59 -23.56 31.52
CA ASP A 325 -10.80 -23.65 30.30
C ASP A 325 -11.09 -22.45 29.37
N PRO A 326 -10.10 -21.57 29.10
CA PRO A 326 -10.29 -20.44 28.20
C PRO A 326 -10.65 -20.92 26.79
N ARG A 327 -11.65 -20.28 26.18
CA ARG A 327 -12.05 -20.57 24.79
C ARG A 327 -11.45 -19.54 23.85
N ALA A 328 -10.96 -19.96 22.68
CA ALA A 328 -10.57 -19.04 21.63
C ALA A 328 -11.79 -18.62 20.80
N LEU A 329 -12.03 -17.32 20.66
CA LEU A 329 -13.02 -16.73 19.77
C LEU A 329 -12.31 -16.20 18.51
N ASP A 330 -12.54 -16.83 17.36
CA ASP A 330 -11.98 -16.39 16.09
C ASP A 330 -12.96 -15.50 15.30
N THR A 331 -12.58 -14.24 15.12
CA THR A 331 -13.38 -13.23 14.41
C THR A 331 -12.86 -12.92 13.00
N ARG A 332 -11.85 -13.65 12.49
CA ARG A 332 -11.13 -13.33 11.24
C ARG A 332 -12.00 -13.20 9.98
N ASN A 333 -13.20 -13.79 9.97
CA ASN A 333 -14.14 -13.77 8.83
C ASN A 333 -15.58 -13.36 9.23
N LYS A 334 -15.72 -12.55 10.29
CA LYS A 334 -17.00 -12.24 10.95
C LYS A 334 -17.35 -10.75 10.93
N ASP A 335 -16.82 -10.00 9.98
CA ASP A 335 -17.17 -8.59 9.80
C ASP A 335 -18.68 -8.40 9.55
N GLY A 336 -19.27 -7.44 10.25
CA GLY A 336 -20.72 -7.17 10.26
C GLY A 336 -21.60 -8.34 10.70
N LYS A 337 -21.00 -9.46 11.17
CA LYS A 337 -21.72 -10.65 11.60
C LYS A 337 -21.82 -10.68 13.11
N THR A 338 -22.95 -11.17 13.58
CA THR A 338 -23.15 -11.54 14.98
C THR A 338 -22.48 -12.88 15.24
N ILE A 339 -21.67 -12.96 16.31
CA ILE A 339 -21.18 -14.25 16.83
C ILE A 339 -21.94 -14.58 18.09
N GLU A 340 -22.59 -15.75 18.13
CA GLU A 340 -23.21 -16.26 19.35
C GLU A 340 -22.23 -17.13 20.14
N ILE A 341 -22.08 -16.83 21.43
CA ILE A 341 -21.35 -17.65 22.40
C ILE A 341 -22.35 -18.08 23.47
N ARG A 342 -22.51 -19.40 23.64
CA ARG A 342 -23.38 -19.97 24.68
C ARG A 342 -22.52 -20.40 25.85
N LEU A 343 -22.86 -19.90 27.04
CA LEU A 343 -22.20 -20.15 28.31
C LEU A 343 -23.00 -21.10 29.20
#